data_AF-A0A4V0YML9-F1
#
_entry.id   AF-A0A4V0YML9-F1
#
_cell.length_a   1.000
_cell.length_b   1.000
_cell.length_c   1.000
_cell.angle_alpha   90.00
_cell.angle_beta   90.00
_cell.angle_gamma   90.00
#
_symmetry.space_group_name_H-M   'P 1'
#
loop_
_entity.id
_entity.type
_entity.pdbx_description
1 polymer ?
#
loop_
_entity_poly.entity_id
_entity_poly.type
_entity_poly.pdbx_seq_one_letter_code
_entity_poly.pdbx_strand_id
1 'polypeptide(L)'
;MIDEAQFVMPRGTLGRKPPYWLQAMEIHRHDGVDFLIITQHPRLIDTTVRALVGPHRHVRSVMGSPVCMVYAWEHASNPERFTNATKSQFIRRKSHYKLFHSAAAHVKPPTAGRSVVLIVPLLLAVLGYKAWAFYDGNKPDSQAQQLATGKPGHPHPANRRRRSPQGLQRHLLE
;
A
#
# COMPACT_ATOMS: atom_id res chain seq x y z
N MET A 1 -24.77 26.80 11.13
CA MET A 1 -23.59 25.95 10.84
C MET A 1 -22.72 26.70 9.84
N ILE A 2 -21.42 26.75 10.08
CA ILE A 2 -20.46 27.51 9.26
C ILE A 2 -19.34 26.56 8.87
N ASP A 3 -19.19 26.34 7.57
CA ASP A 3 -18.08 25.59 6.99
C ASP A 3 -16.99 26.53 6.49
N GLU A 4 -15.75 26.06 6.50
CA GLU A 4 -14.54 26.84 6.21
C GLU A 4 -14.53 28.20 6.93
N ALA A 5 -14.76 28.15 8.24
CA ALA A 5 -15.01 29.31 9.08
C ALA A 5 -13.89 30.37 9.05
N GLN A 6 -12.68 30.05 8.61
CA GLN A 6 -11.61 31.01 8.41
C GLN A 6 -11.94 32.11 7.39
N PHE A 7 -12.89 31.89 6.47
CA PHE A 7 -13.33 32.93 5.53
C PHE A 7 -14.25 33.96 6.18
N VAL A 8 -15.03 33.55 7.18
CA VAL A 8 -15.99 34.42 7.86
C VAL A 8 -15.36 35.03 9.12
N MET A 9 -14.60 34.23 9.87
CA MET A 9 -13.99 34.55 11.17
C MET A 9 -12.46 34.42 11.10
N PRO A 10 -11.77 35.12 10.18
CA PRO A 10 -10.33 34.99 10.04
C PRO A 10 -9.61 35.43 11.30
N ARG A 11 -8.37 34.97 11.46
CA ARG A 11 -7.49 35.43 12.54
C ARG A 11 -7.39 36.96 12.57
N GLY A 12 -7.74 37.57 13.70
CA GLY A 12 -7.53 38.98 13.93
C GLY A 12 -6.05 39.38 13.97
N THR A 13 -5.79 40.65 13.67
CA THR A 13 -4.50 41.30 13.87
C THR A 13 -4.31 41.63 15.34
N LEU A 14 -3.10 41.44 15.86
CA LEU A 14 -2.78 41.72 17.26
C LEU A 14 -3.11 43.19 17.62
N GLY A 15 -3.78 43.40 18.75
CA GLY A 15 -4.14 44.72 19.25
C GLY A 15 -5.37 45.37 18.57
N ARG A 16 -5.93 44.76 17.52
CA ARG A 16 -7.17 45.23 16.90
C ARG A 16 -8.37 44.59 17.56
N LYS A 17 -9.36 45.41 17.93
CA LYS A 17 -10.65 44.91 18.43
C LYS A 17 -11.37 44.11 17.31
N PRO A 18 -11.89 42.92 17.60
CA PRO A 18 -12.64 42.14 16.60
C PRO A 18 -13.89 42.90 16.13
N PRO A 19 -14.46 42.57 14.96
CA PRO A 19 -15.73 43.15 14.51
C PRO A 19 -16.87 42.95 15.51
N TYR A 20 -17.86 43.84 15.51
CA TYR A 20 -18.98 43.80 16.47
C TYR A 20 -19.75 42.48 16.44
N TRP A 21 -20.06 41.97 15.26
CA TRP A 21 -20.78 40.70 15.11
C TRP A 21 -20.02 39.50 15.69
N LEU A 22 -18.68 39.56 15.71
CA LEU A 22 -17.85 38.51 16.32
C LEU A 22 -17.90 38.57 17.85
N GLN A 23 -17.95 39.79 18.41
CA GLN A 23 -18.15 40.00 19.84
C GLN A 23 -19.56 39.57 20.28
N ALA A 24 -20.58 39.82 19.45
CA ALA A 24 -21.94 39.39 19.72
C ALA A 24 -22.08 37.85 19.89
N MET A 25 -21.12 37.07 19.36
CA MET A 25 -21.08 35.62 19.61
C MET A 25 -20.86 35.27 21.08
N GLU A 26 -20.36 36.17 21.93
CA GLU A 26 -20.21 35.93 23.38
C GLU A 26 -21.56 35.69 24.06
N ILE A 27 -22.64 36.31 23.55
CA ILE A 27 -23.97 36.28 24.16
C ILE A 27 -24.98 35.38 23.42
N HIS A 28 -24.53 34.55 22.48
CA HIS A 28 -25.40 33.69 21.65
C HIS A 28 -26.41 32.84 22.42
N ARG A 29 -26.07 32.43 23.65
CA ARG A 29 -26.95 31.62 24.50
C ARG A 29 -28.14 32.38 25.05
N HIS A 30 -28.05 33.70 25.16
CA HIS A 30 -29.19 34.52 25.55
C HIS A 30 -30.29 34.48 24.48
N ASP A 31 -29.88 34.35 23.21
CA ASP A 31 -30.78 34.25 22.06
C ASP A 31 -31.18 32.80 21.73
N GLY A 32 -30.70 31.82 22.52
CA GLY A 32 -31.00 30.39 22.32
C GLY A 32 -30.40 29.81 21.02
N VAL A 33 -29.34 30.40 20.48
CA VAL A 33 -28.72 29.99 19.20
C VAL A 33 -27.44 29.21 19.46
N ASP A 34 -27.30 28.00 18.90
CA ASP A 34 -26.04 27.25 18.94
C ASP A 34 -25.28 27.29 17.61
N PHE A 35 -23.94 27.35 17.69
CA PHE A 35 -23.08 27.37 16.51
C PHE A 35 -22.33 26.05 16.32
N LEU A 36 -22.39 25.51 15.11
CA LEU A 36 -21.50 24.46 14.63
C LEU A 36 -20.49 25.09 13.65
N ILE A 37 -19.21 25.09 14.03
CA ILE A 37 -18.11 25.71 13.28
C ILE A 37 -17.18 24.60 12.78
N ILE A 38 -16.93 24.58 11.47
CA ILE A 38 -16.00 23.66 10.82
C ILE A 38 -14.86 24.45 10.18
N THR A 39 -13.63 24.01 10.42
CA THR A 39 -12.41 24.57 9.81
C THR A 39 -11.33 23.48 9.76
N GLN A 40 -10.36 23.66 8.87
CA GLN A 40 -9.22 22.76 8.73
C GLN A 40 -8.33 22.74 9.98
N HIS A 41 -8.14 23.90 10.62
CA HIS A 41 -7.31 24.02 11.81
C HIS A 41 -7.80 25.17 12.72
N PRO A 42 -7.93 24.96 14.05
CA PRO A 42 -8.48 25.98 14.94
C PRO A 42 -7.68 27.30 14.93
N ARG A 43 -6.36 27.24 14.74
CA ARG A 43 -5.54 28.48 14.62
C ARG A 43 -5.90 29.37 13.43
N LEU A 44 -6.70 28.92 12.46
CA LEU A 44 -7.14 29.73 11.32
C LEU A 44 -8.30 30.66 11.64
N ILE A 45 -8.98 30.42 12.77
CA ILE A 45 -10.07 31.26 13.25
C ILE A 45 -9.61 32.18 14.38
N ASP A 46 -10.33 33.29 14.54
CA ASP A 46 -10.07 34.30 15.55
C ASP A 46 -9.98 33.72 16.97
N THR A 47 -9.12 34.33 17.81
CA THR A 47 -8.92 33.92 19.20
C THR A 47 -10.15 34.12 20.06
N THR A 48 -10.92 35.18 19.84
CA THR A 48 -12.13 35.48 20.61
C THR A 48 -13.17 34.37 20.40
N VAL A 49 -13.39 33.93 19.16
CA VAL A 49 -14.29 32.80 18.88
C VAL A 49 -13.77 31.52 19.52
N ARG A 50 -12.46 31.23 19.38
CA ARG A 50 -11.88 30.02 19.97
C ARG A 50 -12.03 29.94 21.48
N ALA A 51 -11.95 31.07 22.17
CA ALA A 51 -12.12 31.12 23.62
C ALA A 51 -13.54 30.72 24.07
N LEU A 52 -14.53 30.91 23.19
CA LEU A 52 -15.94 30.57 23.46
C LEU A 52 -16.29 29.12 23.08
N VAL A 53 -15.41 28.42 22.37
CA VAL A 53 -15.64 27.03 21.96
C VAL A 53 -15.67 26.14 23.19
N GLY A 54 -16.81 25.49 23.41
CA GLY A 54 -16.91 24.33 24.30
C GLY A 54 -16.36 23.08 23.60
N PRO A 55 -17.22 22.15 23.14
CA PRO A 55 -16.75 20.89 22.59
C PRO A 55 -15.98 21.09 21.27
N HIS A 56 -14.70 20.70 21.26
CA HIS A 56 -13.88 20.60 20.05
C HIS A 56 -13.72 19.13 19.66
N ARG A 57 -14.04 18.80 18.41
CA ARG A 57 -13.81 17.47 17.83
C ARG A 57 -12.93 17.57 16.59
N HIS A 58 -11.78 16.91 16.62
CA HIS A 58 -10.90 16.76 15.47
C HIS A 58 -11.09 15.36 14.87
N VAL A 59 -11.50 15.30 13.60
CA VAL A 59 -11.82 14.04 12.90
C VAL A 59 -10.73 13.72 11.90
N ARG A 60 -10.09 12.56 12.05
CA ARG A 60 -9.07 12.04 11.13
C ARG A 60 -9.56 10.76 10.46
N SER A 61 -9.61 10.75 9.14
CA SER A 61 -9.89 9.54 8.38
C SER A 61 -8.73 8.55 8.49
N VAL A 62 -9.04 7.27 8.71
CA VAL A 62 -8.07 6.19 8.53
C VAL A 62 -7.98 5.94 7.02
N MET A 63 -6.76 6.00 6.47
CA MET A 63 -6.51 6.00 5.03
C MET A 63 -7.28 4.89 4.31
N GLY A 64 -8.13 5.26 3.34
CA GLY A 64 -8.92 4.32 2.52
C GLY A 64 -10.05 3.59 3.25
N SER A 65 -10.28 3.86 4.54
CA SER A 65 -11.27 3.18 5.36
C SER A 65 -12.48 4.08 5.66
N PRO A 66 -13.70 3.51 5.80
CA PRO A 66 -14.84 4.25 6.34
C PRO A 66 -14.67 4.63 7.82
N VAL A 67 -13.66 4.07 8.50
CA VAL A 67 -13.35 4.35 9.90
C VAL A 67 -12.64 5.70 10.05
N CYS A 68 -13.09 6.47 11.03
CA CYS A 68 -12.53 7.75 11.43
C CYS A 68 -12.12 7.68 12.90
N MET A 69 -10.99 8.30 13.21
CA MET A 69 -10.58 8.58 14.57
C MET A 69 -11.10 9.96 14.94
N VAL A 70 -11.76 10.07 16.08
CA VAL A 70 -12.24 11.34 16.63
C VAL A 70 -11.45 11.61 17.91
N TYR A 71 -10.87 12.80 17.97
CA TYR A 71 -10.19 13.33 19.15
C TYR A 71 -11.04 14.47 19.70
N ALA A 72 -11.47 14.35 20.95
CA ALA A 72 -12.38 15.31 21.57
C ALA A 72 -11.73 16.04 22.75
N TRP A 73 -12.04 17.33 22.89
CA TRP A 73 -11.66 18.19 24.01
C TRP A 73 -12.88 19.01 24.46
N GLU A 74 -12.88 19.45 25.71
CA GLU A 74 -13.92 20.32 26.29
C GLU A 74 -13.79 21.78 25.89
N HIS A 75 -12.66 22.15 25.27
CA HIS A 75 -12.33 23.49 24.77
C HIS A 75 -11.53 23.41 23.46
N ALA A 76 -11.38 24.53 22.76
CA ALA A 76 -10.52 24.61 21.57
C ALA A 76 -9.04 24.32 21.88
N SER A 77 -8.59 23.12 21.56
CA SER A 77 -7.19 22.66 21.71
C SER A 77 -6.40 22.60 20.39
N ASN A 78 -5.07 22.43 20.48
CA ASN A 78 -4.22 22.16 19.32
C ASN A 78 -4.34 20.68 18.90
N PRO A 79 -4.86 20.36 17.70
CA PRO A 79 -5.03 18.98 17.25
C PRO A 79 -3.70 18.24 17.00
N GLU A 80 -2.56 18.93 16.99
CA GLU A 80 -1.23 18.29 16.89
C GLU A 80 -0.80 17.61 18.19
N ARG A 81 -1.41 17.98 19.33
CA ARG A 81 -1.09 17.44 20.66
C ARG A 81 -2.27 16.66 21.22
N PHE A 82 -2.17 15.34 21.15
CA PHE A 82 -3.25 14.43 21.55
C PHE A 82 -3.27 14.07 23.05
N THR A 83 -2.35 14.62 23.86
CA THR A 83 -2.15 14.17 25.26
C THR A 83 -3.40 14.29 26.12
N ASN A 84 -4.22 15.32 25.90
CA ASN A 84 -5.42 15.59 26.70
C ASN A 84 -6.71 15.30 25.90
N ALA A 85 -6.61 14.51 24.83
CA ALA A 85 -7.73 14.23 23.94
C ALA A 85 -8.42 12.92 24.31
N THR A 86 -9.74 12.94 24.43
CA THR A 86 -10.51 11.70 24.49
C THR A 86 -10.62 11.12 23.09
N LYS A 87 -10.07 9.93 22.89
CA LYS A 87 -10.02 9.24 21.59
C LYS A 87 -11.20 8.29 21.44
N SER A 88 -11.94 8.42 20.34
CA SER A 88 -13.01 7.51 19.97
C SER A 88 -12.96 7.16 18.48
N GLN A 89 -13.67 6.11 18.10
CA GLN A 89 -13.79 5.67 16.72
C GLN A 89 -15.21 5.94 16.21
N PHE A 90 -15.30 6.40 14.97
CA PHE A 90 -16.57 6.64 14.29
C PHE A 90 -16.52 6.02 12.89
N ILE A 91 -17.56 5.28 12.51
CA ILE A 91 -17.67 4.67 11.19
C ILE A 91 -18.61 5.49 10.33
N ARG A 92 -18.13 5.99 9.19
CA ARG A 92 -18.98 6.66 8.20
C ARG A 92 -19.94 5.64 7.60
N ARG A 93 -21.23 5.82 7.89
CA ARG A 93 -22.30 4.99 7.34
C ARG A 93 -22.66 5.45 5.93
N LYS A 94 -22.95 4.50 5.04
CA LYS A 94 -23.32 4.80 3.65
C LYS A 94 -24.59 5.66 3.54
N SER A 95 -25.51 5.51 4.50
CA SER A 95 -26.75 6.31 4.57
C SER A 95 -26.48 7.81 4.68
N HIS A 96 -25.42 8.23 5.38
CA HIS A 96 -25.12 9.66 5.58
C HIS A 96 -24.69 10.34 4.28
N TYR A 97 -24.03 9.61 3.36
CA TYR A 97 -23.68 10.18 2.05
C TYR A 97 -24.90 10.48 1.18
N LYS A 98 -26.07 9.88 1.45
CA LYS A 98 -27.31 10.23 0.73
C LYS A 98 -27.82 11.64 1.10
N LEU A 99 -27.50 12.10 2.30
CA LEU A 99 -27.91 13.41 2.82
C LEU A 99 -27.01 14.54 2.33
N PHE A 100 -25.88 14.21 1.70
CA PHE A 100 -24.88 15.17 1.27
C PHE A 100 -24.55 14.98 -0.22
N HIS A 101 -24.85 15.99 -1.03
CA HIS A 101 -24.46 16.01 -2.42
C HIS A 101 -23.02 16.52 -2.53
N SER A 102 -22.04 15.61 -2.68
CA SER A 102 -20.64 16.01 -2.77
C SER A 102 -20.34 16.75 -4.08
N ALA A 103 -19.55 17.82 -4.02
CA ALA A 103 -18.91 18.42 -5.19
C ALA A 103 -17.95 17.40 -5.82
N ALA A 104 -18.37 16.78 -6.92
CA ALA A 104 -17.65 15.70 -7.61
C ALA A 104 -16.29 16.11 -8.22
N ALA A 105 -15.90 17.38 -8.12
CA ALA A 105 -14.79 17.95 -8.87
C ALA A 105 -13.39 17.48 -8.46
N HIS A 106 -13.19 16.87 -7.29
CA HIS A 106 -11.83 16.60 -6.78
C HIS A 106 -11.63 15.25 -6.07
N VAL A 107 -12.46 14.24 -6.36
CA VAL A 107 -12.24 12.88 -5.85
C VAL A 107 -11.44 12.09 -6.88
N LYS A 108 -10.13 11.90 -6.63
CA LYS A 108 -9.32 10.95 -7.40
C LYS A 108 -9.86 9.55 -7.10
N PRO A 109 -10.30 8.76 -8.09
CA PRO A 109 -10.83 7.43 -7.85
C PRO A 109 -9.73 6.56 -7.20
N PRO A 110 -10.07 5.69 -6.24
CA PRO A 110 -9.09 4.83 -5.59
C PRO A 110 -8.41 3.94 -6.63
N THR A 111 -7.09 4.09 -6.78
CA THR A 111 -6.27 3.36 -7.76
C THR A 111 -5.95 1.92 -7.35
N ALA A 112 -6.72 1.35 -6.41
CA ALA A 112 -6.44 0.09 -5.73
C ALA A 112 -6.50 -1.17 -6.63
N GLY A 113 -6.80 -1.04 -7.93
CA GLY A 113 -6.80 -2.15 -8.89
C GLY A 113 -5.54 -2.29 -9.75
N ARG A 114 -4.64 -1.29 -9.79
CA ARG A 114 -3.52 -1.30 -10.75
C ARG A 114 -2.40 -2.29 -10.41
N SER A 115 -2.19 -2.60 -9.14
CA SER A 115 -1.15 -3.55 -8.72
C SER A 115 -1.54 -5.02 -8.97
N VAL A 116 -2.83 -5.34 -8.86
CA VAL A 116 -3.34 -6.72 -9.10
C VAL A 116 -3.12 -7.14 -10.55
N VAL A 117 -3.26 -6.21 -11.50
CA VAL A 117 -3.04 -6.46 -12.94
C VAL A 117 -1.58 -6.86 -13.25
N LEU A 118 -0.61 -6.45 -12.43
CA LEU A 118 0.81 -6.79 -12.62
C LEU A 118 1.24 -8.04 -11.83
N ILE A 119 0.67 -8.25 -10.64
CA ILE A 119 1.08 -9.35 -9.75
C ILE A 119 0.57 -10.71 -10.25
N VAL A 120 -0.66 -10.77 -10.78
CA VAL A 120 -1.27 -12.01 -11.27
C VAL A 120 -0.50 -12.64 -12.45
N PRO A 121 -0.15 -11.93 -13.53
CA PRO A 121 0.60 -12.54 -14.64
C PRO A 121 2.02 -12.95 -14.22
N LEU A 122 2.67 -12.20 -13.31
CA LEU A 122 3.98 -12.55 -12.78
C LEU A 122 3.93 -13.86 -11.99
N LEU A 123 2.93 -14.03 -11.12
CA LEU A 123 2.72 -15.29 -10.39
C LEU A 123 2.46 -16.47 -11.32
N LEU A 124 1.63 -16.28 -12.35
CA LEU A 124 1.36 -17.33 -13.36
C LEU A 124 2.63 -17.72 -14.14
N ALA A 125 3.46 -16.75 -14.51
CA ALA A 125 4.73 -17.01 -15.19
C ALA A 125 5.71 -17.81 -14.30
N VAL A 126 5.81 -17.47 -13.01
CA VAL A 126 6.67 -18.19 -12.05
C VAL A 126 6.18 -19.62 -11.84
N LEU A 127 4.87 -19.81 -11.65
CA LEU A 127 4.27 -21.14 -11.49
C LEU A 127 4.43 -22.00 -12.75
N GLY A 128 4.22 -21.40 -13.93
CA GLY A 128 4.43 -22.07 -15.22
C GLY A 128 5.88 -22.52 -15.42
N TYR A 129 6.85 -21.66 -15.09
CA TYR A 129 8.28 -21.99 -15.16
C TYR A 129 8.64 -23.15 -14.21
N LYS A 130 8.13 -23.13 -12.97
CA LYS A 130 8.38 -24.22 -12.00
C LYS A 130 7.75 -25.54 -12.43
N ALA A 131 6.55 -25.52 -13.00
CA ALA A 131 5.89 -26.71 -13.53
C ALA A 131 6.65 -27.29 -14.74
N TRP A 132 7.11 -26.43 -15.66
CA TRP A 132 7.93 -26.84 -16.80
C TRP A 132 9.25 -27.47 -16.35
N ALA A 133 9.99 -26.81 -15.44
CA ALA A 133 11.26 -27.32 -14.93
C ALA A 133 11.11 -28.65 -14.16
N PHE A 134 10.01 -28.84 -13.44
CA PHE A 134 9.70 -30.11 -12.77
C PHE A 134 9.36 -31.22 -13.78
N TYR A 135 8.60 -30.91 -14.82
CA TYR A 135 8.26 -31.87 -15.87
C TYR A 135 9.49 -32.30 -16.69
N ASP A 136 10.41 -31.37 -16.98
CA ASP A 136 11.63 -31.66 -17.73
C ASP A 136 12.62 -32.51 -16.90
N GLY A 137 12.73 -32.25 -15.59
CA GLY A 137 13.55 -33.03 -14.67
C GLY A 137 13.04 -34.45 -14.38
N ASN A 138 11.77 -34.74 -14.67
CA ASN A 138 11.14 -36.06 -14.51
C ASN A 138 11.03 -36.85 -15.83
N LYS A 139 11.66 -36.39 -16.92
CA LYS A 139 11.75 -37.17 -18.14
C LYS A 139 12.71 -38.35 -17.90
N PRO A 140 12.28 -39.61 -18.08
CA PRO A 140 13.20 -40.74 -18.00
C PRO A 140 14.24 -40.59 -19.11
N ASP A 141 15.52 -40.61 -18.73
CA ASP A 141 16.65 -40.49 -19.65
C ASP A 141 16.49 -41.48 -20.81
N SER A 142 16.35 -40.95 -22.04
CA SER A 142 16.31 -41.75 -23.26
C SER A 142 17.60 -42.56 -23.50
N GLN A 143 18.64 -42.36 -22.67
CA GLN A 143 19.84 -43.18 -22.65
C GLN A 143 19.58 -44.60 -22.10
N ALA A 144 18.60 -44.79 -21.20
CA ALA A 144 18.25 -46.11 -20.68
C ALA A 144 17.60 -47.01 -21.75
N GLN A 145 17.01 -46.42 -22.79
CA GLN A 145 16.34 -47.16 -23.87
C GLN A 145 17.31 -47.57 -24.99
N GLN A 146 18.44 -46.85 -25.15
CA GLN A 146 19.48 -47.22 -26.12
C GLN A 146 20.36 -48.39 -25.64
N LEU A 147 20.55 -48.56 -24.32
CA LEU A 147 21.28 -49.73 -23.78
C LEU A 147 20.50 -51.05 -23.91
N ALA A 148 19.16 -50.99 -24.00
CA ALA A 148 18.30 -52.18 -24.09
C ALA A 148 18.04 -52.68 -25.53
N THR A 149 18.47 -51.95 -26.57
CA THR A 149 18.24 -52.32 -27.99
C THR A 149 19.51 -52.64 -28.79
N GLY A 150 20.60 -53.02 -28.12
CA GLY A 150 21.83 -53.49 -28.76
C GLY A 150 21.64 -54.78 -29.57
N LYS A 151 21.33 -54.64 -30.87
CA LYS A 151 21.45 -55.70 -31.89
C LYS A 151 22.90 -56.18 -32.01
N PRO A 152 23.18 -57.48 -32.22
CA PRO A 152 24.54 -58.00 -32.34
C PRO A 152 25.10 -57.86 -33.76
N GLY A 153 26.37 -57.44 -33.87
CA GLY A 153 27.29 -57.85 -34.95
C GLY A 153 27.91 -56.73 -35.80
N HIS A 154 29.25 -56.58 -35.77
CA HIS A 154 30.16 -57.19 -36.75
C HIS A 154 31.66 -56.93 -36.42
N PRO A 155 32.57 -57.86 -36.78
CA PRO A 155 33.99 -57.80 -36.39
C PRO A 155 34.81 -56.84 -37.28
N HIS A 156 35.72 -56.11 -36.64
CA HIS A 156 36.65 -55.18 -37.28
C HIS A 156 37.86 -55.93 -37.89
N PRO A 157 38.36 -55.60 -39.10
CA PRO A 157 39.32 -56.44 -39.80
C PRO A 157 40.76 -56.25 -39.34
N ALA A 158 41.48 -57.38 -39.31
CA ALA A 158 42.89 -57.51 -38.96
C ALA A 158 43.81 -56.79 -39.97
N ASN A 159 44.64 -55.87 -39.49
CA ASN A 159 45.64 -55.19 -40.31
C ASN A 159 46.93 -56.02 -40.39
N ARG A 160 47.11 -56.70 -41.51
CA ARG A 160 48.25 -57.56 -41.83
C ARG A 160 49.37 -56.73 -42.50
N ARG A 161 50.34 -56.25 -41.74
CA ARG A 161 51.63 -55.82 -42.32
C ARG A 161 52.62 -56.98 -42.31
N ARG A 162 53.18 -57.25 -43.49
CA ARG A 162 54.04 -58.39 -43.84
C ARG A 162 55.45 -58.25 -43.26
N ARG A 163 56.00 -59.42 -42.89
CA ARG A 163 57.36 -59.76 -42.42
C ARG A 163 58.45 -59.31 -43.41
N SER A 164 59.72 -59.17 -43.01
CA SER A 164 60.68 -60.28 -42.76
C SER A 164 62.16 -59.72 -42.76
N PRO A 165 63.23 -60.53 -42.57
CA PRO A 165 63.76 -61.08 -41.31
C PRO A 165 65.31 -60.90 -41.14
N GLN A 166 65.91 -61.59 -40.14
CA GLN A 166 67.36 -61.89 -39.89
C GLN A 166 68.08 -60.97 -38.88
N GLY A 167 68.91 -61.43 -37.94
CA GLY A 167 69.39 -62.77 -37.50
C GLY A 167 69.52 -62.78 -35.97
N LEU A 168 69.37 -63.89 -35.24
CA LEU A 168 70.21 -65.09 -35.10
C LEU A 168 71.54 -64.88 -34.35
N GLN A 169 71.52 -65.10 -33.03
CA GLN A 169 72.56 -65.71 -32.16
C GLN A 169 72.02 -65.73 -30.71
N ARG A 170 71.68 -66.88 -30.08
CA ARG A 170 72.53 -67.79 -29.26
C ARG A 170 73.44 -67.01 -28.29
N HIS A 171 73.41 -67.17 -26.95
CA HIS A 171 73.72 -68.35 -26.13
C HIS A 171 73.49 -67.98 -24.64
N LEU A 172 72.79 -68.79 -23.83
CA LEU A 172 73.26 -69.54 -22.63
C LEU A 172 73.95 -68.77 -21.46
N LEU A 173 73.35 -68.97 -20.28
CA LEU A 173 73.91 -69.19 -18.92
C LEU A 173 74.91 -68.17 -18.34
N GLU A 174 74.51 -67.48 -17.28
CA GLU A 174 74.77 -67.87 -15.87
C GLU A 174 73.57 -67.46 -14.98
#